data_AF-A0A0E4H4C5-F1
#
_entry.id   AF-A0A0E4H4C5-F1
#
_cell.length_a   1.000
_cell.length_b   1.000
_cell.length_c   1.000
_cell.angle_alpha   90.00
_cell.angle_beta   90.00
_cell.angle_gamma   90.00
#
_symmetry.space_group_name_H-M   'P 1'
#
loop_
_entity.id
_entity.type
_entity.pdbx_description
1 polymer ?
#
loop_
_entity_poly.entity_id
_entity_poly.type
_entity_poly.pdbx_seq_one_letter_code
_entity_poly.pdbx_strand_id
1 'polypeptide(L)' 'MSEKIIKKIQNLLELAYDAPNDEEGQTALLMAQKLMVKHNLSLKEVSAKQKNENIDETVGT' A
#
# COMPACT_ATOMS: atom_id res chain seq x y z
N MET A 1 -0.58 2.33 -12.92
CA MET A 1 -1.67 2.97 -12.13
C MET A 1 -1.77 2.39 -10.72
N SER A 2 -1.68 1.06 -10.58
CA SER A 2 -1.79 0.35 -9.29
C SER A 2 -0.70 0.70 -8.25
N GLU A 3 0.52 1.06 -8.64
CA GLU A 3 1.56 1.50 -7.67
C GLU A 3 1.17 2.74 -6.86
N LYS A 4 0.49 3.71 -7.48
CA LYS A 4 0.08 4.94 -6.78
C LYS A 4 -0.93 4.63 -5.69
N ILE A 5 -1.84 3.70 -5.95
CA ILE A 5 -2.81 3.22 -4.96
C ILE A 5 -2.08 2.48 -3.83
N ILE A 6 -1.13 1.60 -4.16
CA ILE A 6 -0.38 0.84 -3.16
C ILE A 6 0.48 1.75 -2.27
N LYS A 7 1.23 2.69 -2.84
CA LYS A 7 1.98 3.70 -2.07
C LYS A 7 1.07 4.50 -1.15
N LYS A 8 -0.14 4.85 -1.60
CA LYS A 8 -1.11 5.60 -0.80
C LYS A 8 -1.66 4.77 0.36
N ILE A 9 -1.94 3.49 0.12
CA ILE A 9 -2.35 2.54 1.17
C ILE A 9 -1.22 2.36 2.19
N GLN A 10 0.04 2.20 1.76
CA GLN A 10 1.20 2.10 2.65
C GLN A 10 1.35 3.35 3.52
N ASN A 11 1.28 4.54 2.92
CA ASN A 11 1.35 5.81 3.67
C ASN A 11 0.24 5.94 4.72
N LEU A 12 -0.99 5.54 4.38
CA LEU A 12 -2.11 5.56 5.32
C LEU A 12 -1.92 4.56 6.47
N LEU A 13 -1.36 3.38 6.18
CA LEU A 13 -1.03 2.39 7.21
C LEU A 13 0.11 2.86 8.12
N GLU A 14 1.09 3.57 7.56
CA GLU A 14 2.21 4.14 8.30
C GLU A 14 1.74 5.27 9.22
N LEU A 15 0.89 6.17 8.72
CA LEU A 15 0.24 7.22 9.52
C LEU A 15 -0.62 6.64 10.65
N ALA A 16 -1.37 5.57 10.36
CA ALA A 16 -2.14 4.86 11.37
C ALA A 16 -1.26 4.22 12.45
N TYR A 17 -0.06 3.77 12.09
CA TYR A 17 0.89 3.18 13.03
C TYR A 17 1.65 4.22 13.86
N ASP A 18 1.93 5.39 13.27
CA ASP A 18 2.63 6.49 13.93
C ASP A 18 1.72 7.18 14.96
N ALA A 19 0.43 7.31 14.66
CA ALA A 19 -0.56 7.98 15.52
C ALA A 19 -1.80 7.10 15.82
N PRO A 20 -1.65 5.92 16.47
CA PRO A 20 -2.73 4.94 16.61
C PRO A 20 -3.87 5.39 17.54
N ASN A 21 -3.59 6.29 18.48
CA ASN A 21 -4.59 6.85 19.40
C ASN A 21 -5.26 8.12 18.86
N ASP A 22 -4.76 8.64 17.73
CA ASP A 22 -5.27 9.87 17.14
C ASP A 22 -6.44 9.56 16.19
N GLU A 23 -7.39 10.50 16.08
CA GLU A 23 -8.52 10.38 15.18
C GLU A 23 -8.04 10.27 13.71
N GLU A 24 -6.93 10.93 13.37
CA GLU A 24 -6.31 10.84 12.06
C GLU A 24 -5.75 9.44 11.77
N GLY A 25 -5.09 8.81 12.75
CA GLY A 25 -4.54 7.46 12.57
C GLY A 25 -5.61 6.39 12.41
N GLN A 26 -6.68 6.47 13.22
CA GLN A 26 -7.84 5.58 13.09
C GLN A 26 -8.55 5.76 11.75
N THR A 27 -8.69 7.00 11.29
CA THR A 27 -9.28 7.33 9.99
C THR A 27 -8.39 6.82 8.85
N ALA A 28 -7.08 7.01 8.94
CA ALA A 28 -6.13 6.56 7.93
C ALA A 28 -6.16 5.03 7.77
N LEU A 29 -6.22 4.30 8.89
CA LEU A 29 -6.34 2.83 8.90
C LEU A 29 -7.61 2.36 8.17
N LEU A 30 -8.75 3.01 8.44
CA LEU A 30 -10.02 2.67 7.79
C LEU A 30 -10.00 3.00 6.29
N MET A 31 -9.42 4.14 5.91
CA MET A 31 -9.26 4.52 4.50
C MET A 31 -8.35 3.55 3.75
N ALA A 32 -7.24 3.11 4.36
CA ALA A 32 -6.32 2.13 3.80
C ALA A 32 -7.05 0.81 3.48
N GLN A 33 -7.81 0.29 4.45
CA GLN A 33 -8.61 -0.93 4.28
C GLN A 33 -9.67 -0.75 3.18
N LYS A 34 -10.37 0.39 3.15
CA LYS A 34 -11.38 0.67 2.14
C LYS A 34 -10.78 0.72 0.73
N LEU A 35 -9.59 1.31 0.58
CA LEU A 35 -8.84 1.35 -0.68
C LEU A 35 -8.36 -0.04 -1.10
N MET A 36 -7.88 -0.86 -0.17
CA MET A 36 -7.49 -2.25 -0.44
C MET A 36 -8.67 -3.06 -1.00
N VAL A 37 -9.83 -3.03 -0.32
CA VAL A 37 -11.03 -3.77 -0.75
C VAL A 37 -11.54 -3.25 -2.09
N LYS A 38 -11.62 -1.92 -2.27
CA LYS A 38 -12.10 -1.31 -3.51
C LYS A 38 -11.28 -1.72 -4.74
N HIS A 39 -9.98 -1.92 -4.56
CA HIS A 39 -9.07 -2.32 -5.63
C HIS A 39 -8.75 -3.83 -5.61
N ASN A 40 -9.44 -4.60 -4.76
CA ASN A 40 -9.25 -6.04 -4.58
C ASN A 40 -7.78 -6.42 -4.29
N LEU A 41 -7.05 -5.53 -3.61
CA LEU A 41 -5.65 -5.69 -3.24
C LEU A 41 -5.55 -6.40 -1.90
N SER A 42 -4.72 -7.44 -1.85
CA SER A 42 -4.36 -8.11 -0.59
C SER A 42 -3.20 -7.40 0.09
N LEU A 43 -3.08 -7.55 1.42
CA LEU A 43 -1.94 -7.05 2.18
C LEU A 43 -0.61 -7.54 1.58
N LYS A 44 -0.59 -8.78 1.06
CA LYS A 44 0.55 -9.37 0.36
C LYS A 44 0.95 -8.57 -0.89
N GLU A 45 0.00 -8.07 -1.67
CA GLU A 45 0.24 -7.23 -2.85
C GLU A 45 0.74 -5.84 -2.45
N VAL A 46 0.18 -5.29 -1.38
CA VAL A 46 0.59 -4.00 -0.81
C VAL A 46 2.02 -4.07 -0.27
N SER A 47 2.42 -5.18 0.35
CA SER A 47 3.79 -5.39 0.85
C SER A 47 4.78 -5.87 -0.24
N ALA A 48 4.31 -6.60 -1.25
CA ALA A 48 5.18 -7.17 -2.29
C ALA A 48 5.67 -6.14 -3.32
N LYS A 49 4.91 -5.07 -3.57
CA LYS A 49 5.26 -4.06 -4.59
C LYS A 49 6.48 -3.20 -4.27
N GLN A 50 7.03 -3.24 -3.06
CA GLN A 50 8.36 -2.67 -2.80
C GLN A 50 9.49 -3.39 -3.58
N LYS A 51 9.21 -4.59 -4.12
CA LYS A 51 10.20 -5.41 -4.81
C LYS A 51 10.13 -5.36 -6.34
N ASN A 52 9.25 -4.55 -6.93
CA ASN A 52 9.11 -4.49 -8.39
C ASN A 52 9.04 -3.05 -8.90
N GLU A 53 10.15 -2.35 -8.70
CA GLU A 53 10.63 -1.32 -9.62
C GLU A 53 12.04 -1.82 -9.97
N ASN A 54 12.27 -2.31 -11.20
CA ASN A 54 13.54 -2.85 -11.76
C ASN A 54 13.77 -4.38 -11.80
N ILE A 55 12.80 -5.23 -12.16
CA ILE A 55 13.13 -6.57 -12.70
C ILE A 55 12.25 -6.95 -13.90
N ASP A 56 12.30 -6.20 -15.00
CA ASP A 56 12.06 -6.78 -16.33
C ASP A 56 12.65 -5.89 -17.42
N GLU A 57 13.96 -6.00 -17.64
CA GLU A 57 14.55 -5.91 -18.98
C GLU A 57 15.98 -6.47 -18.95
N THR A 58 16.11 -7.78 -19.02
CA THR A 58 17.16 -8.38 -19.85
C THR A 58 16.74 -9.81 -20.20
N VAL A 59 16.09 -9.92 -21.36
CA VAL A 59 16.13 -11.14 -22.15
C VAL A 59 17.58 -11.36 -22.60
N GLY A 60 18.08 -12.59 -22.49
CA GLY A 60 19.31 -13.00 -23.17
C GLY A 60 20.25 -13.86 -22.33
N THR A 61 20.05 -15.18 -22.32
CA THR A 61 20.87 -16.15 -23.09
C THR A 61 20.35 -17.56 -22.88
#